data_AF-A0A285UPJ9-F1
#
_entry.id   AF-A0A285UPJ9-F1
#
_cell.length_a   1.000
_cell.length_b   1.000
_cell.length_c   1.000
_cell.angle_alpha   90.00
_cell.angle_beta   90.00
_cell.angle_gamma   90.00
#
_symmetry.space_group_name_H-M   'P 1'
#
loop_
_entity.id
_entity.type
_entity.pdbx_description
1 polymer ?
#
loop_
_entity_poly.entity_id
_entity_poly.type
_entity_poly.pdbx_seq_one_letter_code
_entity_poly.pdbx_strand_id
1 'polypeptide(L)'
;MKLTLATNVEIDTLHSKFKKFNVHLLEEPSNLYNYIGIMDVFNRVLNEEEASELLGISHNIKHSAKFVSTFTNLFHIEKEVYVHINKKAVRKEELKYILSCLNRNEASFFRKLFSNNKGIYKIGDVETLVFLTKLSVNELYFADFFFPSLETVIIGNYDMSFPVYSKTAIGFKECKKIIEENGLFIRQSMK
;
A
#
# COMPACT_ATOMS: atom_id res chain seq x y z
N MET A 1 -17.87 0.73 -3.06
CA MET A 1 -16.57 1.30 -3.45
C MET A 1 -16.70 2.79 -3.72
N LYS A 2 -16.15 3.60 -2.81
CA LYS A 2 -16.16 5.06 -2.83
C LYS A 2 -14.73 5.58 -2.83
N LEU A 3 -14.41 6.33 -3.88
CA LEU A 3 -13.11 6.98 -4.03
C LEU A 3 -13.32 8.36 -4.65
N THR A 4 -12.80 9.40 -4.01
CA THR A 4 -12.91 10.78 -4.49
C THR A 4 -11.53 11.34 -4.78
N LEU A 5 -11.43 12.20 -5.78
CA LEU A 5 -10.19 12.95 -5.99
C LEU A 5 -9.92 13.82 -4.77
N ALA A 6 -8.68 13.81 -4.28
CA ALA A 6 -8.27 14.71 -3.23
C ALA A 6 -8.39 16.16 -3.72
N THR A 7 -8.90 17.05 -2.86
CA THR A 7 -8.95 18.49 -3.11
C THR A 7 -7.54 19.09 -3.07
N ASN A 8 -7.35 20.29 -3.61
CA ASN A 8 -6.04 20.95 -3.57
C ASN A 8 -5.57 21.16 -2.12
N VAL A 9 -6.47 21.51 -1.19
CA VAL A 9 -6.14 21.70 0.23
C VAL A 9 -5.66 20.39 0.87
N GLU A 10 -6.31 19.27 0.57
CA GLU A 10 -5.88 17.95 1.06
C GLU A 10 -4.53 17.56 0.45
N ILE A 11 -4.32 17.82 -0.85
CA ILE A 11 -3.04 17.57 -1.53
C ILE A 11 -1.92 18.41 -0.89
N ASP A 12 -2.14 19.69 -0.66
CA ASP A 12 -1.14 20.59 -0.03
C ASP A 12 -0.82 20.13 1.40
N THR A 13 -1.84 19.69 2.15
CA THR A 13 -1.68 19.14 3.49
C THR A 13 -0.84 17.86 3.46
N LEU A 14 -1.15 16.91 2.57
CA LEU A 14 -0.36 15.69 2.40
C LEU A 14 1.07 16.01 1.96
N HIS A 15 1.24 16.94 1.01
CA HIS A 15 2.55 17.36 0.53
C HIS A 15 3.38 17.99 1.66
N SER A 16 2.76 18.77 2.54
CA SER A 16 3.45 19.37 3.69
C SER A 16 4.06 18.32 4.62
N LYS A 17 3.35 17.19 4.83
CA LYS A 17 3.75 16.06 5.67
C LYS A 17 4.75 15.13 4.98
N PHE A 18 4.43 14.66 3.77
CA PHE A 18 5.15 13.59 3.10
C PHE A 18 6.21 14.07 2.08
N LYS A 19 6.15 15.34 1.66
CA LYS A 19 7.03 16.01 0.67
C LYS A 19 7.01 15.45 -0.75
N LYS A 20 6.72 14.17 -0.95
CA LYS A 20 6.61 13.51 -2.26
C LYS A 20 5.51 12.46 -2.24
N PHE A 21 4.84 12.28 -3.38
CA PHE A 21 3.78 11.27 -3.54
C PHE A 21 4.24 9.99 -4.25
N ASN A 22 5.25 10.08 -5.13
CA ASN A 22 5.88 8.92 -5.75
C ASN A 22 6.88 8.27 -4.79
N VAL A 23 6.40 7.86 -3.61
CA VAL A 23 7.28 7.39 -2.53
C VAL A 23 7.97 6.08 -2.93
N HIS A 24 7.32 5.26 -3.76
CA HIS A 24 7.90 4.06 -4.38
C HIS A 24 9.09 4.33 -5.31
N LEU A 25 9.34 5.57 -5.73
CA LEU A 25 10.49 5.95 -6.58
C LEU A 25 11.64 6.59 -5.78
N LEU A 26 11.59 6.57 -4.45
CA LEU A 26 12.67 7.09 -3.62
C LEU A 26 13.85 6.14 -3.61
N GLU A 27 15.01 6.60 -4.09
CA GLU A 27 16.28 5.86 -3.99
C GLU A 27 16.76 5.79 -2.53
N GLU A 28 16.64 6.90 -1.78
CA GLU A 28 17.05 7.00 -0.38
C GLU A 28 15.89 7.47 0.51
N PRO A 29 14.96 6.56 0.91
CA PRO A 29 13.83 6.92 1.77
C PRO A 29 14.25 7.51 3.13
N SER A 30 15.44 7.16 3.62
CA SER A 30 16.02 7.63 4.89
C SER A 30 16.25 9.14 4.95
N ASN A 31 16.38 9.81 3.81
CA ASN A 31 16.49 11.28 3.74
C ASN A 31 15.18 11.99 4.07
N LEU A 32 14.05 11.29 3.91
CA LEU A 32 12.72 11.84 4.19
C LEU A 32 12.11 11.21 5.43
N TYR A 33 12.37 9.94 5.72
CA TYR A 33 11.69 9.20 6.79
C TYR A 33 12.67 8.72 7.84
N ASN A 34 12.33 9.00 9.10
CA ASN A 34 13.18 8.64 10.24
C ASN A 34 13.03 7.17 10.63
N TYR A 35 11.89 6.57 10.32
CA TYR A 35 11.53 5.21 10.69
C TYR A 35 11.10 4.45 9.45
N ILE A 36 11.85 3.40 9.10
CA ILE A 36 11.68 2.62 7.89
C ILE A 36 11.62 1.15 8.28
N GLY A 37 10.65 0.44 7.73
CA GLY A 37 10.59 -1.01 7.80
C GLY A 37 9.90 -1.61 6.59
N ILE A 38 9.83 -2.93 6.57
CA ILE A 38 9.14 -3.71 5.56
C ILE A 38 8.12 -4.59 6.29
N MET A 39 6.84 -4.36 6.02
CA MET A 39 5.76 -5.25 6.44
C MET A 39 5.82 -6.52 5.61
N ASP A 40 5.87 -7.66 6.27
CA ASP A 40 6.23 -8.93 5.65
C ASP A 40 5.57 -10.11 6.38
N VAL A 41 5.43 -11.23 5.69
CA VAL A 41 5.01 -12.51 6.27
C VAL A 41 6.12 -13.07 7.16
N PHE A 42 7.38 -12.79 6.85
CA PHE A 42 8.54 -13.32 7.55
C PHE A 42 9.23 -12.24 8.40
N ASN A 43 9.70 -12.63 9.58
CA ASN A 43 10.42 -11.73 10.49
C ASN A 43 11.90 -11.50 10.10
N ARG A 44 12.35 -12.13 9.01
CA ARG A 44 13.72 -12.05 8.47
C ARG A 44 13.70 -12.16 6.96
N VAL A 45 14.83 -11.83 6.33
CA VAL A 45 15.05 -12.12 4.91
C VAL A 45 15.18 -13.63 4.73
N LEU A 46 14.50 -14.16 3.72
CA LEU A 46 14.66 -15.55 3.30
C LEU A 46 15.91 -15.70 2.44
N ASN A 47 16.60 -16.82 2.57
CA ASN A 47 17.61 -17.20 1.59
C ASN A 47 16.94 -17.72 0.30
N GLU A 48 17.72 -17.96 -0.75
CA GLU A 48 17.19 -18.38 -2.07
C GLU A 48 16.42 -19.71 -2.01
N GLU A 49 16.92 -20.69 -1.25
CA GLU A 49 16.27 -21.99 -1.08
C GLU A 49 14.91 -21.84 -0.39
N GLU A 50 14.89 -21.12 0.72
CA GLU A 50 13.68 -20.81 1.47
C GLU A 50 12.67 -20.01 0.64
N ALA A 51 13.14 -19.04 -0.14
CA ALA A 51 12.28 -18.27 -1.04
C ALA A 51 11.64 -19.18 -2.09
N SER A 52 12.43 -20.07 -2.71
CA SER A 52 11.92 -21.02 -3.70
C SER A 52 10.90 -21.99 -3.12
N GLU A 53 11.03 -22.38 -1.85
CA GLU A 53 10.10 -23.29 -1.17
C GLU A 53 8.85 -22.58 -0.64
N LEU A 54 8.99 -21.37 -0.11
CA LEU A 54 7.94 -20.69 0.68
C LEU A 54 7.13 -19.65 -0.10
N LEU A 55 7.68 -19.09 -1.19
CA LEU A 55 7.04 -18.06 -2.02
C LEU A 55 6.30 -18.65 -3.25
N GLY A 56 5.92 -19.92 -3.21
CA GLY A 56 5.22 -20.59 -4.31
C GLY A 56 3.86 -19.96 -4.67
N ILE A 57 3.20 -20.51 -5.68
CA ILE A 57 1.99 -19.96 -6.34
C ILE A 57 0.85 -19.60 -5.37
N SER A 58 0.75 -20.27 -4.21
CA SER A 58 -0.30 -20.03 -3.21
C SER A 58 0.10 -19.09 -2.08
N HIS A 59 1.34 -18.58 -2.07
CA HIS A 59 1.87 -17.71 -1.01
C HIS A 59 0.94 -16.50 -0.77
N ASN A 60 0.64 -15.76 -1.83
CA ASN A 60 -0.21 -14.57 -1.77
C ASN A 60 -1.62 -14.89 -1.30
N ILE A 61 -2.20 -16.00 -1.78
CA ILE A 61 -3.53 -16.47 -1.37
C ILE A 61 -3.56 -16.81 0.12
N LYS A 62 -2.54 -17.52 0.62
CA LYS A 62 -2.45 -17.97 2.01
C LYS A 62 -2.37 -16.82 3.01
N HIS A 63 -1.69 -15.73 2.65
CA HIS A 63 -1.43 -14.62 3.56
C HIS A 63 -2.26 -13.36 3.28
N SER A 64 -2.99 -13.30 2.17
CA SER A 64 -3.80 -12.14 1.75
C SER A 64 -4.71 -11.59 2.85
N ALA A 65 -5.38 -12.48 3.60
CA ALA A 65 -6.28 -12.08 4.68
C ALA A 65 -5.58 -11.24 5.75
N LYS A 66 -4.31 -11.52 6.07
CA LYS A 66 -3.54 -10.78 7.07
C LYS A 66 -3.28 -9.33 6.65
N PHE A 67 -2.91 -9.13 5.38
CA PHE A 67 -2.72 -7.79 4.81
C PHE A 67 -4.04 -7.03 4.77
N VAL A 68 -5.11 -7.66 4.29
CA VAL A 68 -6.45 -7.06 4.26
C VAL A 68 -6.91 -6.64 5.66
N SER A 69 -6.74 -7.49 6.68
CA SER A 69 -7.08 -7.15 8.06
C SER A 69 -6.21 -6.03 8.63
N THR A 70 -4.91 -6.01 8.32
CA THR A 70 -4.00 -4.93 8.72
C THR A 70 -4.46 -3.57 8.17
N PHE A 71 -4.70 -3.48 6.86
CA PHE A 71 -5.17 -2.24 6.24
C PHE A 71 -6.54 -1.82 6.77
N THR A 72 -7.45 -2.78 7.00
CA THR A 72 -8.76 -2.51 7.58
C THR A 72 -8.66 -1.94 9.00
N ASN A 73 -7.79 -2.48 9.84
CA ASN A 73 -7.57 -1.97 11.19
C ASN A 73 -6.92 -0.58 11.20
N LEU A 74 -5.95 -0.34 10.31
CA LEU A 74 -5.38 0.99 10.11
C LEU A 74 -6.44 2.01 9.68
N PHE A 75 -7.35 1.63 8.80
CA PHE A 75 -8.45 2.49 8.36
C PHE A 75 -9.43 2.86 9.47
N HIS A 76 -9.66 1.97 10.43
CA HIS A 76 -10.57 2.26 11.55
C HIS A 76 -10.01 3.27 12.56
N ILE A 77 -8.69 3.38 12.68
CA ILE A 77 -8.05 4.35 13.59
C ILE A 77 -7.70 5.66 12.89
N GLU A 78 -7.67 5.67 11.56
CA GLU A 78 -7.38 6.85 10.76
C GLU A 78 -8.65 7.58 10.36
N LYS A 79 -8.64 8.91 10.52
CA LYS A 79 -9.78 9.74 10.09
C LYS A 79 -9.91 9.76 8.58
N GLU A 80 -8.77 9.79 7.90
CA GLU A 80 -8.69 9.95 6.45
C GLU A 80 -7.54 9.12 5.93
N VAL A 81 -7.79 8.32 4.89
CA VAL A 81 -6.76 7.56 4.19
C VAL A 81 -6.73 7.99 2.74
N TYR A 82 -5.54 8.22 2.22
CA TYR A 82 -5.32 8.63 0.85
C TYR A 82 -4.51 7.57 0.12
N VAL A 83 -4.69 7.50 -1.19
CA VAL A 83 -3.93 6.62 -2.06
C VAL A 83 -3.37 7.40 -3.23
N HIS A 84 -2.11 7.16 -3.55
CA HIS A 84 -1.50 7.60 -4.78
C HIS A 84 -1.42 6.44 -5.78
N ILE A 85 -1.95 6.68 -6.97
CA ILE A 85 -2.06 5.73 -8.08
C ILE A 85 -1.14 6.23 -9.19
N ASN A 86 -0.03 5.54 -9.42
CA ASN A 86 0.88 5.83 -10.53
C ASN A 86 0.33 5.29 -11.86
N LYS A 87 -0.47 6.10 -12.53
CA LYS A 87 -1.15 5.70 -13.78
C LYS A 87 -0.21 5.60 -14.98
N LYS A 88 0.92 6.32 -14.95
CA LYS A 88 1.85 6.38 -16.09
C LYS A 88 2.66 5.09 -16.25
N ALA A 89 2.69 4.26 -15.21
CA ALA A 89 3.41 2.99 -15.22
C ALA A 89 2.69 1.90 -16.02
N VAL A 90 1.36 1.99 -16.18
CA VAL A 90 0.55 0.87 -16.70
C VAL A 90 0.48 0.91 -18.23
N ARG A 91 0.97 -0.15 -18.87
CA ARG A 91 0.84 -0.33 -20.32
C ARG A 91 -0.56 -0.82 -20.70
N LYS A 92 -0.93 -0.70 -21.98
CA LYS A 92 -2.25 -1.10 -22.46
C LYS A 92 -2.51 -2.61 -22.26
N GLU A 93 -1.48 -3.43 -22.44
CA GLU A 93 -1.52 -4.88 -22.29
C GLU A 93 -1.70 -5.27 -20.83
N GLU A 94 -0.94 -4.63 -19.95
CA GLU A 94 -1.05 -4.79 -18.49
C GLU A 94 -2.43 -4.38 -17.98
N LEU A 95 -2.97 -3.24 -18.46
CA LEU A 95 -4.32 -2.82 -18.13
C LEU A 95 -5.37 -3.87 -18.56
N LYS A 96 -5.22 -4.46 -19.75
CA LYS A 96 -6.12 -5.54 -20.20
C LYS A 96 -6.02 -6.76 -19.29
N TYR A 97 -4.80 -7.15 -18.92
CA TYR A 97 -4.56 -8.27 -18.02
C TYR A 97 -5.23 -8.04 -16.66
N ILE A 98 -4.95 -6.90 -16.01
CA ILE A 98 -5.58 -6.53 -14.72
C ILE A 98 -7.11 -6.60 -14.84
N LEU A 99 -7.69 -5.98 -15.87
CA LEU A 99 -9.14 -5.97 -16.07
C LEU A 99 -9.74 -7.37 -16.30
N SER A 100 -8.97 -8.31 -16.83
CA SER A 100 -9.42 -9.70 -17.02
C SER A 100 -9.45 -10.51 -15.71
N CYS A 101 -8.64 -10.11 -14.71
CA CYS A 101 -8.60 -10.71 -13.39
C CYS A 101 -9.71 -10.19 -12.44
N LEU A 102 -10.42 -9.14 -12.84
CA LEU A 102 -11.40 -8.44 -12.00
C LEU A 102 -12.84 -8.82 -12.37
N ASN A 103 -13.73 -8.85 -11.37
CA ASN A 103 -15.16 -8.97 -11.65
C ASN A 103 -15.71 -7.69 -12.32
N ARG A 104 -16.95 -7.74 -12.83
CA ARG A 104 -17.55 -6.61 -13.58
C ARG A 104 -17.54 -5.29 -12.79
N ASN A 105 -17.82 -5.33 -11.50
CA ASN A 105 -17.90 -4.14 -10.64
C ASN A 105 -16.49 -3.59 -10.35
N GLU A 106 -15.56 -4.46 -10.01
CA GLU A 106 -14.14 -4.13 -9.80
C GLU A 106 -13.51 -3.56 -11.06
N ALA A 107 -13.70 -4.19 -12.21
CA ALA A 107 -13.19 -3.73 -13.49
C ALA A 107 -13.80 -2.37 -13.90
N SER A 108 -15.08 -2.13 -13.59
CA SER A 108 -15.71 -0.83 -13.82
C SER A 108 -15.08 0.25 -12.94
N PHE A 109 -14.89 -0.03 -11.65
CA PHE A 109 -14.25 0.87 -10.71
C PHE A 109 -12.79 1.15 -11.09
N PHE A 110 -12.00 0.11 -11.39
CA PHE A 110 -10.60 0.24 -11.78
C PHE A 110 -10.44 1.12 -13.03
N ARG A 111 -11.29 0.93 -14.07
CA ARG A 111 -11.29 1.82 -15.25
C ARG A 111 -11.51 3.29 -14.89
N LYS A 112 -12.40 3.58 -13.93
CA LYS A 112 -12.66 4.96 -13.49
C LYS A 112 -11.44 5.59 -12.84
N LEU A 113 -10.57 4.81 -12.20
CA LEU A 113 -9.30 5.33 -11.67
C LEU A 113 -8.48 5.97 -12.79
N PHE A 114 -8.45 5.39 -13.99
CA PHE A 114 -7.66 5.88 -15.12
C PHE A 114 -8.38 6.94 -15.99
N SER A 115 -9.57 7.40 -15.59
CA SER A 115 -10.36 8.37 -16.37
C SER A 115 -9.79 9.81 -16.39
N ASN A 116 -8.84 10.11 -15.51
CA ASN A 116 -8.18 11.43 -15.43
C ASN A 116 -6.69 11.27 -15.12
N ASN A 117 -5.92 12.35 -15.24
CA ASN A 117 -4.47 12.34 -15.01
C ASN A 117 -4.05 12.61 -13.55
N LYS A 118 -4.99 12.84 -12.63
CA LYS A 118 -4.67 13.10 -11.22
C LYS A 118 -4.35 11.79 -10.48
N GLY A 119 -3.33 11.78 -9.65
CA GLY A 119 -2.85 10.56 -9.00
C GLY A 119 -3.39 10.30 -7.59
N ILE A 120 -3.90 11.31 -6.89
CA ILE A 120 -4.20 11.23 -5.45
C ILE A 120 -5.69 11.22 -5.19
N TYR A 121 -6.10 10.26 -4.39
CA TYR A 121 -7.48 10.01 -4.07
C TYR A 121 -7.68 9.79 -2.58
N LYS A 122 -8.82 10.23 -2.08
CA LYS A 122 -9.30 9.91 -0.73
C LYS A 122 -10.15 8.64 -0.77
N ILE A 123 -9.86 7.73 0.13
CA ILE A 123 -10.62 6.48 0.30
C ILE A 123 -11.84 6.77 1.16
N GLY A 124 -13.04 6.54 0.59
CA GLY A 124 -14.32 6.87 1.23
C GLY A 124 -15.01 5.70 1.92
N ASP A 125 -14.55 4.46 1.70
CA ASP A 125 -15.05 3.27 2.38
C ASP A 125 -13.99 2.17 2.50
N VAL A 126 -14.20 1.27 3.46
CA VAL A 126 -13.33 0.09 3.69
C VAL A 126 -13.30 -0.84 2.48
N GLU A 127 -14.41 -0.95 1.73
CA GLU A 127 -14.50 -1.80 0.54
C GLU A 127 -13.47 -1.37 -0.53
N THR A 128 -13.33 -0.07 -0.77
CA THR A 128 -12.32 0.48 -1.69
C THR A 128 -10.90 0.24 -1.17
N LEU A 129 -10.64 0.39 0.13
CA LEU A 129 -9.33 0.08 0.69
C LEU A 129 -8.95 -1.38 0.48
N VAL A 130 -9.88 -2.29 0.81
CA VAL A 130 -9.69 -3.73 0.66
C VAL A 130 -9.44 -4.11 -0.79
N PHE A 131 -10.19 -3.52 -1.73
CA PHE A 131 -9.98 -3.71 -3.16
C PHE A 131 -8.56 -3.31 -3.59
N LEU A 132 -8.11 -2.11 -3.24
CA LEU A 132 -6.76 -1.63 -3.59
C LEU A 132 -5.65 -2.47 -2.92
N THR A 133 -5.86 -2.88 -1.67
CA THR A 133 -4.94 -3.76 -0.94
C THR A 133 -4.80 -5.10 -1.65
N LYS A 134 -5.91 -5.71 -2.08
CA LYS A 134 -5.92 -6.97 -2.82
C LYS A 134 -5.22 -6.86 -4.17
N LEU A 135 -5.33 -5.73 -4.86
CA LEU A 135 -4.56 -5.50 -6.09
C LEU A 135 -3.06 -5.57 -5.84
N SER A 136 -2.59 -4.98 -4.73
CA SER A 136 -1.17 -5.01 -4.37
C SER A 136 -0.73 -6.40 -3.89
N VAL A 137 -1.52 -7.07 -3.06
CA VAL A 137 -1.22 -8.43 -2.59
C VAL A 137 -1.17 -9.44 -3.75
N ASN A 138 -2.05 -9.30 -4.74
CA ASN A 138 -2.06 -10.16 -5.91
C ASN A 138 -1.08 -9.71 -7.01
N GLU A 139 -0.26 -8.68 -6.73
CA GLU A 139 0.74 -8.13 -7.66
C GLU A 139 0.14 -7.70 -9.00
N LEU A 140 -1.16 -7.36 -9.00
CA LEU A 140 -1.86 -6.85 -10.18
C LEU A 140 -1.60 -5.36 -10.34
N TYR A 141 -1.57 -4.62 -9.24
CA TYR A 141 -1.31 -3.18 -9.26
C TYR A 141 -0.90 -2.67 -7.87
N PHE A 142 0.18 -1.90 -7.83
CA PHE A 142 0.70 -1.30 -6.59
C PHE A 142 0.24 0.15 -6.43
N ALA A 143 0.00 0.52 -5.18
CA ALA A 143 -0.35 1.88 -4.80
C ALA A 143 0.38 2.30 -3.52
N ASP A 144 0.54 3.62 -3.34
CA ASP A 144 1.10 4.18 -2.11
C ASP A 144 -0.06 4.64 -1.21
N PHE A 145 -0.20 4.05 -0.03
CA PHE A 145 -1.25 4.33 0.94
C PHE A 145 -0.75 5.28 2.02
N PHE A 146 -1.35 6.46 2.13
CA PHE A 146 -0.99 7.50 3.10
C PHE A 146 -1.98 7.51 4.26
N PHE A 147 -1.42 7.45 5.47
CA PHE A 147 -2.10 7.52 6.76
C PHE A 147 -1.62 8.81 7.47
N PRO A 148 -2.30 9.96 7.26
CA PRO A 148 -1.76 11.28 7.61
C PRO A 148 -1.71 11.57 9.11
N SER A 149 -2.57 10.94 9.93
CA SER A 149 -2.53 11.13 11.38
C SER A 149 -1.33 10.39 11.98
N LEU A 150 -0.99 9.22 11.43
CA LEU A 150 0.21 8.46 11.77
C LEU A 150 1.49 9.02 11.14
N GLU A 151 1.36 9.89 10.12
CA GLU A 151 2.48 10.34 9.27
C GLU A 151 3.27 9.16 8.67
N THR A 152 2.52 8.14 8.26
CA THR A 152 3.03 6.87 7.74
C THR A 152 2.51 6.64 6.33
N VAL A 153 3.37 6.12 5.46
CA VAL A 153 3.01 5.63 4.13
C VAL A 153 3.38 4.15 4.03
N ILE A 154 2.45 3.36 3.50
CA ILE A 154 2.64 1.94 3.20
C ILE A 154 2.59 1.76 1.70
N ILE A 155 3.57 1.08 1.12
CA ILE A 155 3.73 0.96 -0.32
C ILE A 155 3.44 -0.49 -0.72
N GLY A 156 2.55 -0.69 -1.69
CA GLY A 156 2.34 -2.00 -2.30
C GLY A 156 3.62 -2.45 -3.03
N ASN A 157 3.98 -3.72 -2.88
CA ASN A 157 5.22 -4.25 -3.45
C ASN A 157 5.12 -5.76 -3.72
N TYR A 158 6.07 -6.28 -4.50
CA TYR A 158 6.20 -7.70 -4.81
C TYR A 158 6.46 -8.57 -3.57
N ASP A 159 6.14 -9.85 -3.68
CA ASP A 159 6.40 -10.89 -2.67
C ASP A 159 5.78 -10.56 -1.31
N MET A 160 4.70 -9.77 -1.31
CA MET A 160 4.05 -9.25 -0.11
C MET A 160 5.01 -8.54 0.87
N SER A 161 6.09 -7.96 0.37
CA SER A 161 7.10 -7.23 1.16
C SER A 161 6.86 -5.72 1.10
N PHE A 162 5.87 -5.21 1.83
CA PHE A 162 5.35 -3.84 1.71
C PHE A 162 6.20 -2.85 2.50
N PRO A 163 6.92 -1.90 1.87
CA PRO A 163 7.65 -0.87 2.60
C PRO A 163 6.72 -0.01 3.45
N VAL A 164 7.15 0.29 4.68
CA VAL A 164 6.46 1.13 5.65
C VAL A 164 7.40 2.25 6.07
N TYR A 165 7.09 3.47 5.68
CA TYR A 165 7.90 4.65 6.00
C TYR A 165 7.10 5.60 6.88
N SER A 166 7.69 6.02 8.00
CA SER A 166 7.06 6.95 8.92
C SER A 166 7.99 8.09 9.33
N LYS A 167 7.40 9.28 9.49
CA LYS A 167 8.11 10.47 9.97
C LYS A 167 8.32 10.44 11.48
N THR A 168 7.44 9.75 12.22
CA THR A 168 7.39 9.79 13.68
C THR A 168 7.55 8.41 14.32
N ALA A 169 8.17 8.35 15.49
CA ALA A 169 8.33 7.10 16.24
C ALA A 169 6.97 6.55 16.68
N ILE A 170 6.05 7.44 17.04
CA ILE A 170 4.72 7.09 17.54
C ILE A 170 3.90 6.45 16.42
N GLY A 171 3.82 7.09 15.26
CA GLY A 171 3.11 6.56 14.09
C GLY A 171 3.68 5.23 13.62
N PHE A 172 5.01 5.08 13.62
CA PHE A 172 5.65 3.81 13.29
C PHE A 172 5.32 2.71 14.29
N LYS A 173 5.37 2.99 15.60
CA LYS A 173 5.06 2.01 16.66
C LYS A 173 3.59 1.57 16.64
N GLU A 174 2.67 2.49 16.41
CA GLU A 174 1.24 2.17 16.32
C GLU A 174 0.96 1.30 15.08
N CYS A 175 1.53 1.68 13.94
CA CYS A 175 1.43 0.89 12.71
C CYS A 175 2.03 -0.51 12.91
N LYS A 176 3.23 -0.60 13.51
CA LYS A 176 3.89 -1.86 13.86
C LYS A 176 3.01 -2.76 14.72
N LYS A 177 2.42 -2.20 15.78
CA LYS A 177 1.52 -2.95 16.67
C LYS A 177 0.36 -3.59 15.90
N ILE A 178 -0.30 -2.82 15.04
CA ILE A 178 -1.42 -3.33 14.24
C ILE A 178 -0.96 -4.43 13.26
N ILE A 179 0.19 -4.24 12.61
CA ILE A 179 0.80 -5.25 11.73
C ILE A 179 1.03 -6.56 12.49
N GLU A 180 1.64 -6.49 13.67
CA GLU A 180 1.97 -7.65 14.50
C GLU A 180 0.72 -8.35 15.07
N GLU A 181 -0.31 -7.59 15.47
CA GLU A 181 -1.61 -8.12 15.90
C GLU A 181 -2.32 -8.92 14.79
N ASN A 182 -2.02 -8.65 13.52
CA ASN A 182 -2.57 -9.37 12.37
C ASN A 182 -1.65 -10.49 11.87
N GLY A 183 -0.62 -10.85 12.65
CA GLY A 183 0.26 -11.98 12.39
C GLY A 183 1.22 -11.76 11.22
N LEU A 184 1.59 -10.50 10.97
CA LEU A 184 2.67 -10.07 10.09
C LEU A 184 3.83 -9.50 10.92
N PHE A 185 4.95 -9.21 10.27
CA PHE A 185 6.12 -8.63 10.91
C PHE A 185 6.50 -7.32 10.24
N ILE A 186 7.22 -6.45 10.96
CA ILE A 186 7.90 -5.30 10.36
C ILE A 186 9.42 -5.43 10.55
N ARG A 187 10.12 -5.71 9.45
CA ARG A 187 11.59 -5.79 9.44
C ARG A 187 12.14 -4.38 9.33
N GLN A 188 12.77 -3.88 10.38
CA GLN A 188 13.44 -2.58 10.30
C GLN A 188 14.67 -2.71 9.39
N SER A 189 14.77 -1.82 8.39
CA SER A 189 16.06 -1.65 7.71
C SER A 189 16.97 -0.90 8.68
N MET A 190 18.03 -1.57 9.15
CA MET A 190 19.07 -0.89 9.92
C MET A 190 19.72 0.18 9.04
N LYS A 191 19.92 1.37 9.63
CA LYS A 191 20.70 2.44 9.02
C LYS A 191 22.17 2.04 8.90
#